data_AF-A0A7W3U639-F1
#
_entry.id   AF-A0A7W3U639-F1
#
_cell.length_a   1.000
_cell.length_b   1.000
_cell.length_c   1.000
_cell.angle_alpha   90.00
_cell.angle_beta   90.00
_cell.angle_gamma   90.00
#
_symmetry.space_group_name_H-M   'P 1'
#
loop_
_entity.id
_entity.type
_entity.pdbx_description
1 polymer ?
#
loop_
_entity_poly.entity_id
_entity_poly.type
_entity_poly.pdbx_seq_one_letter_code
_entity_poly.pdbx_strand_id
1 'polypeptide(L)'
;MLSPRLLQRVYFPMMLSALSVLAVIAVMVVREGLVAGRVEAWMALWVLASVLGLPLLMLVAPALDGLRRLARSRDNVPDAGGSIP
;
A
#
# COMPACT_ATOMS: atom_id res chain seq x y z
N MET A 1 8.14 -24.25 7.60
CA MET A 1 7.24 -23.20 8.13
C MET A 1 8.01 -21.89 8.17
N LEU A 2 7.64 -20.91 7.34
CA LEU A 2 8.27 -19.58 7.36
C LEU A 2 7.91 -18.87 8.67
N SER A 3 8.87 -18.16 9.28
CA SER A 3 8.57 -17.40 10.49
C SER A 3 7.57 -16.28 10.16
N PRO A 4 6.59 -15.97 11.05
CA PRO A 4 5.56 -14.97 10.79
C PRO A 4 6.14 -13.61 10.38
N ARG A 5 7.31 -13.26 10.93
CA ARG A 5 8.03 -12.01 10.65
C ARG A 5 8.63 -11.99 9.24
N LEU A 6 9.11 -13.13 8.75
CA LEU A 6 9.67 -13.26 7.40
C LEU A 6 8.58 -13.18 6.35
N LEU A 7 7.42 -13.81 6.62
CA LEU A 7 6.26 -13.75 5.75
C LEU A 7 5.78 -12.30 5.58
N GLN A 8 5.69 -11.54 6.68
CA GLN A 8 5.26 -10.15 6.67
C GLN A 8 6.23 -9.24 5.88
N ARG A 9 7.53 -9.52 5.95
CA ARG A 9 8.58 -8.74 5.28
C ARG A 9 8.61 -8.94 3.76
N VAL A 10 8.29 -10.14 3.30
CA VAL A 10 8.22 -10.47 1.86
C VAL A 10 6.86 -10.10 1.27
N TYR A 11 5.80 -10.25 2.05
CA TYR A 11 4.43 -9.95 1.64
C TYR A 11 4.24 -8.48 1.24
N PHE A 12 4.81 -7.55 2.02
CA PHE A 12 4.66 -6.11 1.75
C PHE A 12 5.23 -5.66 0.38
N PRO A 13 6.51 -5.92 0.04
CA PRO A 13 7.04 -5.55 -1.27
C PRO A 13 6.36 -6.32 -2.39
N MET A 14 6.00 -7.59 -2.19
CA MET A 14 5.28 -8.40 -3.18
C MET A 14 3.87 -7.83 -3.47
N MET A 15 3.16 -7.39 -2.44
CA MET A 15 1.84 -6.77 -2.58
C MET A 15 1.94 -5.41 -3.29
N LEU A 16 2.99 -4.63 -3.00
CA LEU A 16 3.24 -3.38 -3.71
C LEU A 16 3.52 -3.60 -5.21
N SER A 17 4.31 -4.61 -5.58
CA SER A 17 4.50 -4.95 -7.00
C SER A 17 3.21 -5.41 -7.64
N ALA A 18 2.41 -6.23 -6.96
CA ALA A 18 1.10 -6.66 -7.46
C ALA A 18 0.16 -5.46 -7.69
N LEU A 19 0.09 -4.53 -6.74
CA LEU A 19 -0.69 -3.29 -6.88
C LEU A 19 -0.18 -2.40 -8.02
N SER A 20 1.14 -2.33 -8.22
CA SER A 20 1.72 -1.55 -9.32
C SER A 20 1.27 -2.09 -10.69
N VAL A 21 1.29 -3.41 -10.87
CA VAL A 21 0.75 -4.05 -12.08
C VAL A 21 -0.75 -3.79 -12.20
N LEU A 22 -1.50 -3.91 -11.11
CA LEU A 22 -2.94 -3.65 -11.08
C LEU A 22 -3.28 -2.20 -11.45
N ALA A 23 -2.45 -1.23 -11.06
CA ALA A 23 -2.61 0.18 -11.39
C ALA A 23 -2.40 0.45 -12.89
N VAL A 24 -1.50 -0.28 -13.57
CA VAL A 24 -1.35 -0.18 -15.02
C VAL A 24 -2.60 -0.68 -15.73
N ILE A 25 -3.12 -1.83 -15.31
CA ILE A 25 -4.36 -2.40 -15.85
C ILE A 25 -5.54 -1.45 -15.58
N ALA A 26 -5.60 -0.86 -14.39
CA ALA A 26 -6.60 0.10 -14.00
C ALA A 26 -6.68 1.29 -14.97
N VAL A 27 -5.53 1.88 -15.31
CA VAL A 27 -5.45 2.99 -16.27
C VAL A 27 -5.98 2.56 -17.65
N MET A 28 -5.63 1.36 -18.11
CA MET A 28 -6.12 0.84 -19.39
C MET A 28 -7.64 0.68 -19.38
N VAL A 29 -8.21 0.08 -18.33
CA VAL A 29 -9.65 -0.14 -18.20
C VAL A 29 -10.41 1.19 -18.12
N VAL A 30 -9.89 2.18 -17.39
CA VAL A 30 -10.51 3.51 -17.34
C VAL A 30 -10.48 4.17 -18.73
N ARG A 31 -9.37 4.08 -19.44
CA ARG A 31 -9.24 4.63 -20.80
C ARG A 31 -10.23 3.99 -21.76
N GLU A 32 -10.36 2.66 -21.74
CA GLU A 32 -11.32 1.93 -22.58
C GLU A 32 -12.77 2.24 -22.18
N GLY A 33 -13.08 2.28 -20.88
CA GLY A 33 -14.41 2.62 -20.39
C GLY A 33 -14.87 4.01 -20.82
N LEU A 34 -13.97 5.01 -20.80
CA LEU A 34 -14.25 6.36 -21.26
C LEU A 34 -14.56 6.42 -22.77
N VAL A 35 -13.98 5.51 -23.57
CA VAL A 35 -14.25 5.40 -25.01
C VAL A 35 -15.56 4.65 -25.28
N ALA A 36 -15.87 3.62 -24.48
CA ALA A 36 -17.06 2.79 -24.65
C ALA A 36 -18.36 3.51 -24.30
N GLY A 37 -18.35 4.39 -23.29
CA GLY A 37 -19.53 5.13 -22.88
C GLY A 37 -19.60 5.40 -21.38
N ARG A 38 -20.50 6.31 -20.98
CA ARG A 38 -20.63 6.75 -19.58
C ARG A 38 -21.04 5.61 -18.65
N VAL A 39 -21.89 4.69 -19.11
CA VAL A 39 -22.43 3.61 -18.28
C VAL A 39 -21.36 2.54 -18.04
N GLU A 40 -20.63 2.18 -19.10
CA GLU A 40 -19.52 1.24 -19.09
C GLU A 40 -18.37 1.75 -18.22
N ALA A 41 -18.01 3.04 -18.36
CA ALA A 41 -17.02 3.68 -17.51
C ALA A 41 -17.41 3.63 -16.02
N TRP A 42 -18.69 3.85 -15.71
CA TRP A 42 -19.18 3.84 -14.33
C TRP A 42 -19.12 2.45 -13.71
N MET A 43 -19.55 1.41 -14.45
CA MET A 43 -19.44 0.02 -14.01
C MET A 43 -17.98 -0.39 -13.80
N ALA A 44 -17.10 -0.04 -14.74
CA ALA A 44 -15.68 -0.32 -14.63
C ALA A 44 -15.08 0.34 -13.38
N LEU A 45 -15.43 1.59 -13.09
CA LEU A 45 -14.95 2.33 -11.93
C LEU A 45 -15.28 1.64 -10.60
N TRP A 46 -16.49 1.11 -10.44
CA TRP A 46 -16.90 0.40 -9.24
C TRP A 46 -16.16 -0.92 -9.03
N VAL A 47 -15.95 -1.67 -10.12
CA VAL A 47 -15.15 -2.90 -10.10
C VAL A 47 -13.71 -2.56 -9.71
N LEU A 48 -13.13 -1.55 -10.35
CA LEU A 48 -11.80 -1.03 -10.05
C LEU A 48 -11.63 -0.60 -8.59
N ALA A 49 -12.60 0.14 -8.05
CA ALA A 49 -12.60 0.57 -6.66
C ALA A 49 -12.57 -0.62 -5.70
N SER A 50 -13.29 -1.70 -6.03
CA SER A 50 -13.33 -2.92 -5.20
C SER A 50 -12.04 -3.72 -5.31
N VAL A 51 -11.53 -3.89 -6.54
CA VAL A 51 -10.31 -4.64 -6.86
C VAL A 51 -9.05 -3.96 -6.29
N LEU A 52 -8.98 -2.63 -6.31
CA LEU A 52 -7.88 -1.86 -5.72
C LEU A 52 -8.08 -1.60 -4.23
N GLY A 53 -9.31 -1.33 -3.80
CA GLY A 53 -9.62 -0.91 -2.42
C GLY A 53 -9.31 -1.97 -1.38
N LEU A 54 -9.69 -3.23 -1.64
CA LEU A 54 -9.41 -4.36 -0.74
C LEU A 54 -7.91 -4.56 -0.45
N PRO A 55 -7.03 -4.72 -1.46
CA PRO A 55 -5.60 -4.85 -1.22
C PRO A 55 -4.98 -3.57 -0.64
N LEU A 56 -5.49 -2.38 -0.98
CA LEU A 56 -5.04 -1.14 -0.33
C LEU A 56 -5.31 -1.20 1.18
N LEU A 57 -6.52 -1.58 1.59
CA LEU A 57 -6.91 -1.69 3.00
C LEU A 57 -6.02 -2.69 3.75
N MET A 58 -5.68 -3.82 3.12
CA MET A 58 -4.74 -4.80 3.71
C MET A 58 -3.32 -4.24 3.89
N LEU A 59 -2.92 -3.26 3.09
CA LEU A 59 -1.63 -2.58 3.19
C LEU A 59 -1.59 -1.44 4.21
N VAL A 60 -2.74 -0.86 4.57
CA VAL A 60 -2.80 0.26 5.53
C VAL A 60 -2.27 -0.15 6.91
N ALA A 61 -2.67 -1.31 7.43
CA ALA A 61 -2.24 -1.77 8.76
C ALA A 61 -0.71 -1.92 8.89
N PRO A 62 -0.01 -2.69 8.02
CA PRO A 62 1.45 -2.79 8.10
C PRO A 62 2.16 -1.48 7.78
N ALA A 63 1.60 -0.63 6.91
CA ALA A 63 2.16 0.69 6.63
C ALA A 63 2.12 1.61 7.85
N LEU A 64 0.99 1.67 8.57
CA LEU A 64 0.85 2.45 9.80
C LEU A 64 1.77 1.94 10.92
N ASP A 65 1.92 0.63 11.06
CA ASP A 65 2.84 0.05 12.03
C ASP A 65 4.30 0.35 11.69
N GLY A 66 4.67 0.28 10.41
CA GLY A 66 5.98 0.71 9.91
C GLY A 66 6.25 2.18 10.21
N LEU A 67 5.27 3.05 9.94
CA LEU A 67 5.38 4.49 10.18
C LEU A 67 5.51 4.81 11.68
N ARG A 68 4.74 4.13 12.54
CA ARG A 68 4.85 4.25 14.01
C ARG A 68 6.20 3.78 14.54
N ARG A 69 6.79 2.74 13.96
CA ARG A 69 8.15 2.27 14.31
C ARG A 69 9.20 3.27 13.87
N LEU A 70 9.05 3.84 12.68
CA LEU A 70 9.94 4.88 12.17
C LEU A 70 9.89 6.15 13.04
N ALA A 71 8.68 6.58 13.44
CA ALA A 71 8.49 7.70 14.35
C ALA A 71 9.18 7.46 15.70
N ARG A 72 8.91 6.30 16.34
CA ARG A 72 9.59 5.92 17.60
C ARG A 72 11.10 5.79 17.48
N SER A 73 11.62 5.34 16.33
CA SER A 73 13.06 5.27 16.09
C SER A 73 13.70 6.65 15.96
N ARG A 74 12.94 7.66 15.53
CA ARG A 74 13.39 9.05 15.44
C ARG A 74 13.43 9.72 16.82
N ASP A 75 12.49 9.39 17.69
CA ASP A 75 12.43 9.89 19.07
C ASP A 75 13.45 9.22 20.01
N ASN A 76 13.94 8.03 19.64
CA ASN A 76 14.94 7.27 20.40
C ASN A 76 16.40 7.59 20.01
N VAL A 77 16.66 8.67 19.25
CA VAL A 77 18.03 9.17 19.09
C VAL A 77 18.45 9.76 20.45
N PRO A 78 19.39 9.16 21.18
CA PRO A 78 19.85 9.74 22.44
C PRO A 78 20.44 11.10 22.12
N ASP A 79 20.03 12.12 22.87
CA ASP A 79 20.58 13.46 22.79
C ASP A 79 22.08 13.39 23.14
N ALA A 80 22.91 13.19 22.11
CA ALA A 80 24.35 12.93 22.22
C ALA A 80 25.16 14.16 22.67
N GLY A 81 24.51 15.14 23.29
CA GLY A 81 25.10 16.41 23.74
C GLY A 81 24.74 16.81 25.17
N GLY A 82 23.97 16.00 25.92
CA GLY A 82 23.69 16.26 27.32
C GLY A 82 24.90 15.94 28.19
N SER A 83 25.62 16.97 28.65
CA SER A 83 26.68 16.83 29.66
C SER A 83 26.09 16.17 30.90
N ILE A 84 26.51 14.94 31.20
CA ILE A 84 26.15 14.23 32.42
C ILE A 84 26.95 14.89 33.57
N PRO A 85 26.30 15.44 34.60
CA PRO A 85 26.99 16.01 35.76
C PRO A 85 27.68 14.94 36.61
#